data_AF-A0A7R8WUX2-F1
#
_entry.id   AF-A0A7R8WUX2-F1
#
_cell.length_a   1.000
_cell.length_b   1.000
_cell.length_c   1.000
_cell.angle_alpha   90.00
_cell.angle_beta   90.00
_cell.angle_gamma   90.00
#
_symmetry.space_group_name_H-M   'P 1'
#
loop_
_entity.id
_entity.type
_entity.pdbx_description
1 polymer ?
#
loop_
_entity_poly.entity_id
_entity_poly.type
_entity_poly.pdbx_seq_one_letter_code
_entity_poly.pdbx_strand_id
1 'polypeptide(L)'
;MARARRPEILEHVWTQWRLKSGKEIRNLFRKHVEISNEAAKLNGYPDMGAYWLRAYETPTFKEDVEELWQQIKPLYDQLHAYVRRALREHYGKELVSAKGPIPVHLLGNMWAQNWGNIMNLMTPFPEKSYVDVTAALKNQ
;
A
#
# COMPACT_ATOMS: atom_id res chain seq x y z
N MET A 1 -1.65 -11.12 -7.82
CA MET A 1 -2.03 -9.72 -7.51
C MET A 1 -2.10 -8.84 -8.74
N ALA A 2 -1.03 -8.67 -9.54
CA ALA A 2 -1.03 -7.69 -10.64
C ALA A 2 -2.05 -7.94 -11.77
N ARG A 3 -2.12 -9.17 -12.30
CA ARG A 3 -2.92 -9.48 -13.50
C ARG A 3 -4.29 -10.12 -13.23
N ALA A 4 -4.41 -10.92 -12.18
CA ALA A 4 -5.67 -11.58 -11.86
C ALA A 4 -6.77 -10.55 -11.54
N ARG A 5 -8.01 -10.88 -11.89
CA ARG A 5 -9.21 -10.07 -11.62
C ARG A 5 -10.32 -10.87 -10.95
N ARG A 6 -10.01 -12.07 -10.45
CA ARG A 6 -10.95 -12.91 -9.71
C ARG A 6 -10.82 -12.62 -8.21
N PRO A 7 -11.82 -11.99 -7.55
CA PRO A 7 -11.72 -11.59 -6.14
C PRO A 7 -11.30 -12.72 -5.21
N GLU A 8 -11.88 -13.90 -5.38
CA GLU A 8 -11.64 -15.06 -4.54
C GLU A 8 -10.19 -15.56 -4.63
N ILE A 9 -9.58 -15.48 -5.82
CA ILE A 9 -8.15 -15.81 -6.00
C ILE A 9 -7.29 -14.74 -5.34
N LEU A 10 -7.63 -13.46 -5.54
CA LEU A 10 -6.89 -12.34 -4.99
C LEU A 10 -6.90 -12.36 -3.46
N GLU A 11 -8.07 -12.59 -2.85
CA GLU A 11 -8.26 -12.73 -1.42
C GLU A 11 -7.48 -13.94 -0.88
N HIS A 12 -7.59 -15.10 -1.54
CA HIS A 12 -6.85 -16.30 -1.13
C HIS A 12 -5.34 -16.04 -1.10
N VAL A 13 -4.77 -15.52 -2.20
CA VAL A 13 -3.33 -15.25 -2.30
C VAL A 13 -2.89 -14.20 -1.27
N TRP A 14 -3.67 -13.13 -1.10
CA TRP A 14 -3.38 -12.08 -0.12
C TRP A 14 -3.37 -12.61 1.32
N THR A 15 -4.31 -13.52 1.63
CA THR A 15 -4.46 -14.15 2.94
C THR A 15 -3.33 -15.13 3.20
N GLN A 16 -3.06 -16.03 2.25
CA GLN A 16 -1.99 -17.03 2.39
C GLN A 16 -0.62 -16.36 2.52
N TRP A 17 -0.36 -15.27 1.79
CA TRP A 17 0.87 -14.51 1.95
C TRP A 17 1.06 -14.04 3.39
N ARG A 18 0.03 -13.45 4.02
CA ARG A 18 0.09 -12.96 5.41
C ARG A 18 0.19 -14.08 6.43
N LEU A 19 -0.50 -15.20 6.18
CA LEU A 19 -0.42 -16.38 7.05
C LEU A 19 0.97 -17.02 7.02
N LYS A 20 1.64 -17.05 5.86
CA LYS A 20 2.93 -17.72 5.71
C LYS A 20 4.14 -16.81 5.96
N SER A 21 4.01 -15.50 5.80
CA SER A 21 5.08 -14.54 6.10
C SER A 21 4.87 -13.85 7.46
N GLY A 22 3.75 -13.15 7.65
CA GLY A 22 3.52 -12.32 8.83
C GLY A 22 3.33 -13.13 10.12
N LYS A 23 2.55 -14.22 10.08
CA LYS A 23 2.27 -15.02 11.28
C LYS A 23 3.54 -15.61 11.89
N GLU A 24 4.41 -16.17 11.05
CA GLU A 24 5.66 -16.82 11.46
C GLU A 24 6.68 -15.81 12.02
N ILE A 25 6.72 -14.59 11.47
CA ILE A 25 7.66 -13.55 11.89
C ILE A 25 7.21 -12.80 13.14
N ARG A 26 5.95 -12.91 13.58
CA ARG A 26 5.39 -12.10 14.68
C ARG A 26 6.25 -12.09 15.95
N ASN A 27 6.67 -13.27 16.42
CA ASN A 27 7.45 -13.38 17.66
C ASN A 27 8.90 -12.89 17.47
N LEU A 28 9.50 -13.18 16.31
CA LEU A 28 10.83 -12.68 15.95
C LEU A 28 10.83 -11.14 15.86
N PHE A 29 9.79 -10.55 15.29
CA PHE A 29 9.64 -9.09 15.20
C PHE A 29 9.51 -8.44 16.58
N ARG A 30 8.77 -9.06 17.52
CA ARG A 30 8.72 -8.59 18.91
C ARG A 30 10.11 -8.55 19.53
N LYS A 31 10.88 -9.65 19.39
CA LYS A 31 12.24 -9.73 19.93
C LYS A 31 13.17 -8.73 19.26
N HIS A 32 13.03 -8.55 17.95
CA HIS A 32 13.76 -7.52 17.19
C HIS A 32 13.51 -6.12 17.74
N VAL A 33 12.24 -5.74 17.98
CA VAL A 33 11.89 -4.43 18.55
C VAL A 33 12.52 -4.23 19.94
N GLU A 34 12.49 -5.25 20.80
CA GLU A 34 13.14 -5.19 22.12
C GLU A 34 14.64 -4.88 22.00
N ILE A 35 15.37 -5.69 21.21
CA ILE A 35 16.82 -5.57 21.04
C ILE A 35 17.18 -4.23 20.35
N SER A 36 16.41 -3.82 19.33
CA SER A 36 16.64 -2.56 18.64
C SER A 36 16.45 -1.35 19.55
N ASN A 37 15.44 -1.37 20.43
CA ASN A 37 15.25 -0.30 21.40
C ASN A 37 16.33 -0.29 22.48
N GLU A 38 16.83 -1.46 22.90
CA GLU A 38 17.98 -1.55 23.81
C GLU A 38 19.23 -0.92 23.18
N ALA A 39 19.53 -1.26 21.93
CA ALA A 39 20.65 -0.68 21.18
C ALA A 39 20.51 0.85 21.05
N ALA A 40 19.31 1.37 20.76
CA ALA A 40 19.06 2.80 20.69
C ALA A 40 19.34 3.51 22.03
N LYS A 41 18.87 2.93 23.14
CA LYS A 41 19.11 3.45 24.50
C LYS A 41 20.58 3.48 24.87
N LEU A 42 21.34 2.43 24.53
CA LEU A 42 22.79 2.39 24.72
C LEU A 42 23.54 3.48 23.91
N ASN A 43 22.93 3.97 22.83
CA ASN A 43 23.46 5.07 22.03
C ASN A 43 22.86 6.45 22.41
N GLY A 44 22.16 6.56 23.56
CA GLY A 44 21.64 7.82 24.06
C GLY A 44 20.30 8.27 23.45
N TYR A 45 19.59 7.40 22.74
CA TYR A 45 18.28 7.70 22.14
C TYR A 45 17.14 7.01 22.93
N PRO A 46 15.93 7.59 22.99
CA PRO A 46 14.84 7.01 23.77
C PRO A 46 14.33 5.67 23.21
N ASP A 47 14.33 5.52 21.88
CA ASP A 47 13.91 4.32 21.16
C ASP A 47 14.53 4.27 19.74
N MET A 48 14.31 3.15 19.04
CA MET A 48 14.84 2.95 17.69
C MET A 48 14.23 3.92 16.67
N GLY A 49 13.00 4.39 16.89
CA GLY A 49 12.37 5.37 16.00
C GLY A 49 13.08 6.72 16.05
N ALA A 50 13.38 7.23 17.25
CA ALA A 50 14.22 8.42 17.44
C ALA A 50 15.63 8.21 16.87
N TYR A 51 16.20 7.02 17.08
CA TYR A 51 17.50 6.64 16.51
C TYR A 51 17.48 6.74 14.97
N TRP A 52 16.43 6.27 14.28
CA TRP A 52 16.31 6.41 12.83
C TRP A 52 16.15 7.85 12.37
N LEU A 53 15.33 8.63 13.09
CA LEU A 53 15.06 10.02 12.73
C LEU A 53 16.28 10.94 12.82
N ARG A 54 17.30 10.56 13.60
CA ARG A 54 18.55 11.33 13.69
C ARG A 54 19.17 11.65 12.32
N ALA A 55 19.00 10.77 11.34
CA ALA A 55 19.62 10.92 10.02
C ALA A 55 19.10 12.13 9.23
N TYR A 56 17.96 12.69 9.64
CA TYR A 56 17.36 13.86 9.02
C TYR A 56 17.75 15.17 9.72
N GLU A 57 18.43 15.09 10.87
CA GLU A 57 19.00 16.24 11.60
C GLU A 57 18.02 17.41 11.84
N THR A 58 16.71 17.12 11.91
CA THR A 58 15.66 18.10 12.15
C THR A 58 14.76 17.69 13.31
N PRO A 59 14.52 18.59 14.29
CA PRO A 59 13.68 18.31 15.44
C PRO A 59 12.18 18.23 15.08
N THR A 60 11.77 18.77 13.93
CA THR A 60 10.36 18.85 13.48
C THR A 60 10.00 17.83 12.41
N PHE A 61 10.83 16.82 12.17
CA PHE A 61 10.65 15.91 11.03
C PHE A 61 9.26 15.25 10.99
N LYS A 62 8.72 14.87 12.15
CA LYS A 62 7.40 14.21 12.23
C LYS A 62 6.29 15.19 11.87
N GLU A 63 6.40 16.42 12.34
CA GLU A 63 5.48 17.51 12.06
C GLU A 63 5.52 17.89 10.57
N ASP A 64 6.71 17.99 9.99
CA ASP A 64 6.91 18.30 8.57
C ASP A 64 6.25 17.21 7.68
N VAL A 65 6.43 15.93 8.03
CA VAL A 65 5.79 14.81 7.30
C VAL A 65 4.27 14.82 7.45
N GLU A 66 3.75 15.11 8.64
CA GLU A 66 2.30 15.24 8.87
C GLU A 66 1.71 16.42 8.09
N GLU A 67 2.40 17.56 8.06
CA GLU A 67 1.97 18.72 7.28
C GLU A 67 1.88 18.39 5.78
N LEU A 68 2.92 17.77 5.23
CA LEU A 68 2.94 17.31 3.84
C LEU A 68 1.83 16.29 3.56
N TRP A 69 1.55 15.39 4.50
CA TRP A 69 0.43 14.45 4.37
C TRP A 69 -0.90 15.18 4.29
N GLN A 70 -1.16 16.17 5.14
CA GLN A 70 -2.39 16.96 5.11
C GLN A 70 -2.56 17.73 3.79
N GLN A 71 -1.46 18.21 3.20
CA GLN A 71 -1.49 18.85 1.88
C GLN A 71 -1.88 17.87 0.75
N ILE A 72 -1.40 16.63 0.82
CA ILE A 72 -1.69 15.59 -0.20
C ILE A 72 -3.07 14.96 0.00
N LYS A 73 -3.55 14.90 1.24
CA LYS A 73 -4.77 14.18 1.63
C LYS A 73 -6.01 14.53 0.77
N PRO A 74 -6.32 15.81 0.45
CA PRO A 74 -7.47 16.13 -0.40
C PRO A 74 -7.40 15.49 -1.79
N LEU A 75 -6.22 15.48 -2.42
CA LEU A 75 -6.01 14.82 -3.70
C LEU A 75 -6.14 13.30 -3.56
N TYR A 76 -5.53 12.73 -2.52
CA TYR A 76 -5.64 11.30 -2.23
C TYR A 76 -7.09 10.86 -2.00
N ASP A 77 -7.88 11.63 -1.26
CA ASP A 77 -9.28 11.31 -0.99
C ASP A 77 -10.12 11.29 -2.29
N GLN A 78 -9.91 12.25 -3.19
CA GLN A 78 -10.58 12.28 -4.50
C GLN A 78 -10.17 11.07 -5.36
N LEU A 79 -8.87 10.78 -5.42
CA LEU A 79 -8.36 9.61 -6.14
C LEU A 79 -8.92 8.31 -5.55
N HIS A 80 -8.86 8.14 -4.24
CA HIS A 80 -9.41 7.00 -3.53
C HIS A 80 -10.92 6.82 -3.80
N ALA A 81 -11.69 7.91 -3.76
CA ALA A 81 -13.13 7.86 -4.06
C ALA A 81 -13.40 7.43 -5.52
N TYR A 82 -12.63 7.97 -6.48
CA TYR A 82 -12.72 7.60 -7.89
C TYR A 82 -12.37 6.13 -8.12
N VAL A 83 -11.27 5.65 -7.55
CA VAL A 83 -10.85 4.24 -7.65
C VAL A 83 -11.88 3.32 -6.99
N ARG A 84 -12.39 3.68 -5.82
CA ARG A 84 -13.45 2.92 -5.14
C ARG A 84 -14.69 2.79 -6.02
N ARG A 85 -15.12 3.86 -6.69
CA ARG A 85 -16.25 3.82 -7.63
C ARG A 85 -15.99 2.86 -8.79
N ALA A 86 -14.84 2.97 -9.46
CA ALA A 86 -14.48 2.10 -10.58
C ALA A 86 -14.41 0.62 -10.17
N LEU A 87 -13.79 0.31 -9.03
CA LEU A 87 -13.75 -1.04 -8.48
C LEU A 87 -15.14 -1.56 -8.14
N ARG A 88 -16.03 -0.70 -7.61
CA ARG A 88 -17.41 -1.08 -7.32
C ARG A 88 -18.23 -1.35 -8.58
N GLU A 89 -18.02 -0.58 -9.64
CA GLU A 89 -18.63 -0.83 -10.95
C GLU A 89 -18.17 -2.17 -11.53
N HIS A 90 -16.90 -2.52 -11.38
CA HIS A 90 -16.34 -3.78 -11.89
C HIS A 90 -16.68 -5.00 -11.03
N TYR A 91 -16.56 -4.92 -9.71
CA TYR A 91 -16.71 -6.05 -8.78
C TYR A 91 -18.08 -6.16 -8.11
N GLY A 92 -18.91 -5.13 -8.24
CA GLY A 92 -20.23 -5.08 -7.63
C GLY A 92 -20.26 -4.51 -6.22
N LYS A 93 -21.49 -4.12 -5.82
CA LYS A 93 -21.78 -3.42 -4.55
C LYS A 93 -21.58 -4.28 -3.29
N GLU A 94 -21.68 -5.60 -3.43
CA GLU A 94 -21.53 -6.54 -2.31
C GLU A 94 -20.07 -6.63 -1.86
N LEU A 95 -19.11 -6.51 -2.79
CA LEU A 95 -17.68 -6.57 -2.49
C LEU A 95 -17.09 -5.20 -2.15
N VAL A 96 -17.55 -4.14 -2.82
CA VAL A 96 -17.02 -2.78 -2.63
C VAL A 96 -18.10 -1.83 -2.15
N SER A 97 -18.02 -1.44 -0.89
CA SER A 97 -18.91 -0.45 -0.29
C SER A 97 -18.74 0.91 -0.97
N ALA A 98 -19.85 1.65 -1.13
CA ALA A 98 -19.82 3.01 -1.67
C ALA A 98 -19.16 4.02 -0.72
N LYS A 99 -19.17 3.73 0.60
CA LYS A 99 -18.69 4.65 1.65
C LYS A 99 -17.55 4.07 2.48
N GLY A 100 -17.36 2.76 2.48
CA GLY A 100 -16.31 2.08 3.24
C GLY A 100 -14.92 2.14 2.58
N PRO A 101 -13.89 1.61 3.25
CA PRO A 101 -12.56 1.40 2.65
C PRO A 101 -12.59 0.44 1.46
N ILE A 102 -11.58 0.53 0.60
CA ILE A 102 -11.40 -0.40 -0.52
C ILE A 102 -10.82 -1.73 0.01
N PRO A 103 -11.34 -2.91 -0.40
CA PRO A 103 -10.69 -4.18 -0.10
C PRO A 103 -9.28 -4.23 -0.71
N VAL A 104 -8.27 -4.29 0.15
CA VAL A 104 -6.84 -4.13 -0.21
C VAL A 104 -6.33 -5.11 -1.27
N HIS A 105 -6.89 -6.32 -1.32
CA HIS A 105 -6.47 -7.36 -2.28
C HIS A 105 -6.88 -7.05 -3.73
N LEU A 106 -7.76 -6.06 -3.95
CA LEU A 106 -8.24 -5.65 -5.28
C LEU A 106 -7.36 -4.58 -5.95
N LEU A 107 -6.37 -4.03 -5.24
CA LEU A 107 -5.56 -2.88 -5.70
C LEU A 107 -4.33 -3.27 -6.55
N GLY A 108 -4.32 -4.47 -7.13
CA GLY A 108 -3.28 -4.92 -8.06
C GLY A 108 -1.88 -5.12 -7.46
N ASN A 109 -1.73 -5.00 -6.15
CA ASN A 109 -0.46 -5.13 -5.43
C ASN A 109 -0.70 -5.83 -4.07
N MET A 110 0.29 -6.59 -3.58
CA MET A 110 0.17 -7.36 -2.32
C MET A 110 -0.09 -6.50 -1.07
N TRP A 111 0.40 -5.26 -1.11
CA TRP A 111 0.33 -4.28 -0.02
C TRP A 111 -0.46 -3.03 -0.41
N ALA A 112 -1.01 -2.98 -1.63
CA ALA A 112 -1.69 -1.81 -2.19
C ALA A 112 -0.87 -0.50 -2.17
N GLN A 113 0.46 -0.59 -2.14
CA GLN A 113 1.35 0.59 -2.11
C GLN A 113 1.39 1.35 -3.45
N ASN A 114 0.92 0.73 -4.53
CA ASN A 114 0.81 1.31 -5.86
C ASN A 114 -0.37 0.63 -6.59
N TRP A 115 -1.19 1.41 -7.29
CA TRP A 115 -2.40 0.98 -7.98
C TRP A 115 -2.25 0.94 -9.52
N GLY A 116 -1.04 1.11 -10.05
CA GLY A 116 -0.77 1.10 -11.49
C GLY A 116 -1.24 -0.16 -12.21
N ASN A 117 -1.21 -1.31 -11.54
CA ASN A 117 -1.65 -2.59 -12.11
C ASN A 117 -3.16 -2.70 -12.34
N ILE A 118 -3.96 -1.76 -11.84
CA ILE A 118 -5.43 -1.71 -12.05
C ILE A 118 -5.87 -0.51 -12.89
N MET A 119 -4.92 0.20 -13.53
CA MET A 119 -5.23 1.35 -14.39
C MET A 119 -6.29 1.03 -15.44
N ASN A 120 -6.25 -0.16 -16.03
CA ASN A 120 -7.23 -0.60 -17.03
C ASN A 120 -8.68 -0.65 -16.53
N LEU A 121 -8.92 -0.68 -15.21
CA LEU A 121 -10.27 -0.65 -14.62
C LEU A 121 -10.78 0.77 -14.37
N MET A 122 -9.88 1.77 -14.37
CA MET A 122 -10.17 3.12 -13.90
C MET A 122 -9.69 4.21 -14.88
N THR A 123 -9.18 3.86 -16.05
CA THR A 123 -8.84 4.83 -17.10
C THR A 123 -10.10 5.61 -17.51
N PRO A 124 -10.12 6.96 -17.40
CA PRO A 124 -11.30 7.77 -17.74
C PRO A 124 -11.71 7.68 -19.21
N PHE A 125 -10.75 7.45 -20.10
CA PHE A 125 -10.95 7.35 -21.55
C PHE A 125 -10.41 6.00 -22.06
N PRO A 126 -11.17 4.90 -21.93
CA PRO A 126 -10.70 3.55 -22.26
C PRO A 126 -10.36 3.39 -23.76
N GLU A 127 -10.96 4.21 -24.61
CA GLU A 127 -10.73 4.24 -26.06
C GLU A 127 -9.34 4.81 -26.44
N LYS A 128 -8.65 5.47 -25.49
CA LYS A 128 -7.33 6.05 -25.70
C LYS A 128 -6.26 5.09 -25.19
N SER A 129 -5.24 4.86 -26.01
CA SER A 129 -4.11 4.02 -25.64
C SER A 129 -3.29 4.68 -24.52
N TYR A 130 -2.85 3.85 -23.58
CA TYR A 130 -1.83 4.19 -22.59
C TYR A 130 -0.56 3.39 -22.90
N VAL A 131 0.60 3.92 -22.52
CA VAL A 131 1.88 3.28 -22.78
C VAL A 131 2.10 2.11 -21.81
N ASP A 132 1.85 0.88 -22.27
CA ASP A 132 2.32 -0.35 -21.64
C ASP A 132 3.31 -1.07 -22.58
N VAL A 133 4.59 -1.07 -22.18
CA VAL A 133 5.68 -1.65 -22.98
C VAL A 133 5.85 -3.15 -22.77
N THR A 134 5.04 -3.79 -21.92
CA THR A 134 5.19 -5.21 -21.57
C THR A 134 5.14 -6.12 -22.78
N ALA A 135 4.25 -5.84 -23.74
CA ALA A 135 4.13 -6.66 -24.95
C ALA A 135 5.33 -6.46 -25.90
N ALA A 136 5.78 -5.22 -26.07
CA ALA A 136 6.93 -4.90 -26.91
C ALA A 136 8.21 -5.57 -26.40
N LEU A 137 8.43 -5.60 -25.08
CA LEU A 137 9.59 -6.25 -24.47
C LEU A 137 9.58 -7.78 -24.58
N LYS A 138 8.42 -8.42 -24.67
CA LYS A 138 8.32 -9.88 -24.85
C LYS A 138 8.59 -10.34 -26.28
N ASN A 139 8.47 -9.42 -27.24
CA ASN A 139 8.67 -9.69 -28.66
C ASN A 139 10.11 -9.39 -29.12
N GLN A 140 11.02 -9.11 -28.18
CA GLN A 140 12.48 -9.11 -28.40
C GLN A 140 13.02 -10.53 -28.23
#